data_AF-A0A953IK88-F1
#
_entry.id   AF-A0A953IK88-F1
#
_cell.length_a   1.000
_cell.length_b   1.000
_cell.length_c   1.000
_cell.angle_alpha   90.00
_cell.angle_beta   90.00
_cell.angle_gamma   90.00
#
_symmetry.space_group_name_H-M   'P 1'
#
loop_
_entity.id
_entity.type
_entity.pdbx_description
1 polymer ?
#
loop_
_entity_poly.entity_id
_entity_poly.type
_entity_poly.pdbx_seq_one_letter_code
_entity_poly.pdbx_strand_id
1 'polypeptide(L)'
;MKVFEDRTFVARHDKDSSAVFEHAAFRRCIFVNCTLSDTKDVTRRSTVRDVALTDCRIEGSAVVGPAVLDEVVIDGLSYHDLVLAFGPLLRHVTLRNRVGAIKINAEPHMVDRSPAMLAAFAAARAEFYAATDWALDISEAEFTAFEIDGVPAQLIRRDRDTQAVVRRATLAGTERHNTIPAWNEHWSNVIELALEDDSEYDIVLVAPKAAPKRTFRKLVDGIQNLRDLGIAEPD
;
A
#
# COMPACT_ATOMS: atom_id res chain seq x y z
N MET A 1 21.14 15.39 -5.24
CA MET A 1 19.80 15.06 -5.74
C MET A 1 19.66 15.45 -7.21
N LYS A 2 19.38 14.49 -8.09
CA LYS A 2 19.14 14.66 -9.54
C LYS A 2 17.67 14.96 -9.79
N VAL A 3 17.35 15.97 -10.58
CA VAL A 3 15.96 16.35 -10.86
C VAL A 3 15.58 15.98 -12.29
N PHE A 4 14.42 15.35 -12.46
CA PHE A 4 13.76 15.10 -13.72
C PHE A 4 12.42 15.82 -13.71
N GLU A 5 12.16 16.61 -14.74
CA GLU A 5 10.96 17.45 -14.81
C GLU A 5 10.35 17.38 -16.21
N ASP A 6 9.02 17.25 -16.27
CA ASP A 6 8.22 17.18 -17.49
C ASP A 6 8.72 16.10 -18.48
N ARG A 7 9.15 14.95 -17.95
CA ARG A 7 9.68 13.83 -18.74
C ARG A 7 8.73 12.65 -18.81
N THR A 8 8.72 12.00 -19.97
CA THR A 8 8.06 10.71 -20.16
C THR A 8 9.10 9.58 -20.17
N PHE A 9 8.91 8.60 -19.30
CA PHE A 9 9.66 7.36 -19.26
C PHE A 9 8.79 6.26 -19.85
N VAL A 10 9.24 5.61 -20.91
CA VAL A 10 8.46 4.58 -21.62
C VAL A 10 9.20 3.26 -21.55
N ALA A 11 8.48 2.17 -21.25
CA ALA A 11 8.95 0.78 -21.31
C ALA A 11 10.28 0.58 -20.57
N ARG A 12 10.40 1.18 -19.38
CA ARG A 12 11.54 0.96 -18.48
C ARG A 12 11.22 -0.24 -17.59
N HIS A 13 11.95 -1.33 -17.81
CA HIS A 13 11.78 -2.57 -17.05
C HIS A 13 13.04 -2.83 -16.25
N ASP A 14 12.90 -2.75 -14.94
CA ASP A 14 13.91 -3.15 -13.99
C ASP A 14 13.63 -4.60 -13.57
N LYS A 15 14.50 -5.51 -13.99
CA LYS A 15 14.36 -6.95 -13.76
C LYS A 15 15.65 -7.50 -13.20
N ASP A 16 15.56 -8.22 -12.08
CA ASP A 16 16.66 -9.05 -11.58
C ASP A 16 17.99 -8.28 -11.40
N SER A 17 17.93 -6.99 -11.11
CA SER A 17 19.09 -6.10 -11.30
C SER A 17 19.88 -5.81 -10.03
N SER A 18 19.29 -6.00 -8.84
CA SER A 18 19.81 -5.47 -7.58
C SER A 18 20.13 -3.96 -7.65
N ALA A 19 19.45 -3.22 -8.54
CA ALA A 19 19.80 -1.82 -8.80
C ALA A 19 19.47 -0.95 -7.59
N VAL A 20 20.26 0.12 -7.41
CA VAL A 20 19.98 1.17 -6.45
C VAL A 20 19.66 2.44 -7.22
N PHE A 21 18.41 2.89 -7.11
CA PHE A 21 17.93 4.16 -7.67
C PHE A 21 17.86 5.16 -6.53
N GLU A 22 18.76 6.15 -6.51
CA GLU A 22 18.87 7.03 -5.35
C GLU A 22 19.05 8.50 -5.68
N HIS A 23 18.73 9.34 -4.69
CA HIS A 23 18.96 10.77 -4.70
C HIS A 23 18.32 11.46 -5.91
N ALA A 24 17.03 11.20 -6.16
CA ALA A 24 16.32 11.69 -7.34
C ALA A 24 14.97 12.33 -7.03
N ALA A 25 14.62 13.37 -7.78
CA ALA A 25 13.29 13.98 -7.73
C ALA A 25 12.66 13.96 -9.13
N PHE A 26 11.42 13.49 -9.23
CA PHE A 26 10.61 13.47 -10.44
C PHE A 26 9.45 14.44 -10.27
N ARG A 27 9.30 15.39 -11.19
CA ARG A 27 8.26 16.43 -11.14
C ARG A 27 7.48 16.41 -12.43
N ARG A 28 6.16 16.22 -12.35
CA ARG A 28 5.27 16.17 -13.53
C ARG A 28 5.75 15.18 -14.59
N CYS A 29 6.37 14.09 -14.14
CA CYS A 29 6.85 13.03 -15.00
C CYS A 29 5.74 12.02 -15.27
N ILE A 30 5.83 11.35 -16.42
CA ILE A 30 4.90 10.30 -16.84
C ILE A 30 5.66 8.99 -16.97
N PHE A 31 5.17 7.93 -16.34
CA PHE A 31 5.70 6.58 -16.45
C PHE A 31 4.75 5.70 -17.25
N VAL A 32 5.17 5.29 -18.45
CA VAL A 32 4.34 4.54 -19.40
C VAL A 32 4.85 3.10 -19.51
N ASN A 33 4.02 2.13 -19.15
CA ASN A 33 4.36 0.70 -19.22
C ASN A 33 5.69 0.35 -18.53
N CYS A 34 5.89 0.82 -17.30
CA CYS A 34 7.12 0.62 -16.55
C CYS A 34 6.99 -0.52 -15.54
N THR A 35 8.12 -1.17 -15.23
CA THR A 35 8.20 -2.22 -14.19
C THR A 35 9.38 -1.91 -13.29
N LEU A 36 9.15 -1.98 -11.97
CA LEU A 36 10.20 -1.81 -10.96
C LEU A 36 10.45 -3.12 -10.22
N SER A 37 11.70 -3.56 -10.16
CA SER A 37 12.16 -4.71 -9.37
C SER A 37 11.44 -6.04 -9.65
N ASP A 38 11.23 -6.42 -10.91
CA ASP A 38 10.72 -7.76 -11.25
C ASP A 38 11.79 -8.82 -10.95
N THR A 39 11.62 -9.59 -9.87
CA THR A 39 12.57 -10.64 -9.50
C THR A 39 11.97 -11.73 -8.63
N LYS A 40 12.46 -12.96 -8.82
CA LYS A 40 12.13 -14.14 -8.01
C LYS A 40 13.13 -14.40 -6.88
N ASP A 41 14.18 -13.59 -6.77
CA ASP A 41 15.26 -13.75 -5.80
C ASP A 41 15.31 -12.54 -4.88
N VAL A 42 15.20 -12.78 -3.58
CA VAL A 42 15.16 -11.72 -2.56
C VAL A 42 16.42 -10.86 -2.57
N THR A 43 17.56 -11.43 -3.01
CA THR A 43 18.87 -10.75 -3.12
C THR A 43 18.98 -9.87 -4.35
N ARG A 44 18.06 -10.04 -5.31
CA ARG A 44 18.03 -9.30 -6.58
C ARG A 44 17.02 -8.17 -6.61
N ARG A 45 16.37 -7.91 -5.48
CA ARG A 45 15.47 -6.78 -5.30
C ARG A 45 16.20 -5.47 -5.51
N SER A 46 15.61 -4.60 -6.30
CA SER A 46 16.10 -3.24 -6.44
C SER A 46 15.67 -2.39 -5.26
N THR A 47 16.46 -1.38 -4.95
CA THR A 47 16.20 -0.39 -3.91
C THR A 47 15.97 0.97 -4.56
N VAL A 48 14.94 1.67 -4.11
CA VAL A 48 14.70 3.09 -4.38
C VAL A 48 14.92 3.84 -3.07
N ARG A 49 15.91 4.75 -3.03
CA ARG A 49 16.30 5.46 -1.80
C ARG A 49 16.38 6.97 -1.97
N ASP A 50 15.82 7.74 -1.04
CA ASP A 50 15.86 9.22 -1.10
C ASP A 50 15.33 9.72 -2.45
N VAL A 51 14.09 9.35 -2.74
CA VAL A 51 13.42 9.66 -4.00
C VAL A 51 12.08 10.35 -3.76
N ALA A 52 11.85 11.44 -4.47
CA ALA A 52 10.58 12.17 -4.44
C ALA A 52 9.88 12.13 -5.81
N LEU A 53 8.59 11.84 -5.82
CA LEU A 53 7.70 11.99 -6.97
C LEU A 53 6.69 13.10 -6.62
N THR A 54 6.59 14.11 -7.48
CA THR A 54 5.64 15.22 -7.31
C THR A 54 4.83 15.43 -8.58
N ASP A 55 3.50 15.40 -8.46
CA ASP A 55 2.54 15.57 -9.56
C ASP A 55 2.80 14.62 -10.75
N CYS A 56 3.26 13.40 -10.45
CA CYS A 56 3.59 12.40 -11.46
C CYS A 56 2.33 11.65 -11.94
N ARG A 57 2.45 11.00 -13.08
CA ARG A 57 1.40 10.17 -13.67
C ARG A 57 1.92 8.81 -14.09
N ILE A 58 1.09 7.78 -13.92
CA ILE A 58 1.28 6.47 -14.54
C ILE A 58 0.33 6.33 -15.73
N GLU A 59 0.79 5.70 -16.80
CA GLU A 59 -0.02 5.32 -17.96
C GLU A 59 0.28 3.90 -18.40
N GLY A 60 -0.76 3.18 -18.83
CA GLY A 60 -0.63 1.76 -19.14
C GLY A 60 -0.30 0.92 -17.90
N SER A 61 0.21 -0.29 -18.13
CA SER A 61 0.47 -1.24 -17.05
C SER A 61 1.71 -0.84 -16.25
N ALA A 62 1.55 -0.59 -14.95
CA ALA A 62 2.67 -0.43 -14.04
C ALA A 62 2.62 -1.52 -12.97
N VAL A 63 3.70 -2.31 -12.90
CA VAL A 63 3.91 -3.31 -11.86
C VAL A 63 5.07 -2.84 -11.00
N VAL A 64 4.81 -2.70 -9.70
CA VAL A 64 5.82 -2.27 -8.73
C VAL A 64 6.16 -3.42 -7.81
N GLY A 65 7.42 -3.82 -7.80
CA GLY A 65 8.02 -4.66 -6.77
C GLY A 65 8.32 -6.10 -7.20
N PRO A 66 8.97 -6.88 -6.31
CA PRO A 66 9.21 -6.64 -4.88
C PRO A 66 10.42 -5.73 -4.55
N ALA A 67 10.24 -4.41 -4.61
CA ALA A 67 11.32 -3.44 -4.41
C ALA A 67 11.45 -3.06 -2.93
N VAL A 68 12.63 -2.57 -2.53
CA VAL A 68 12.78 -1.83 -1.28
C VAL A 68 12.59 -0.34 -1.55
N LEU A 69 11.63 0.29 -0.90
CA LEU A 69 11.41 1.74 -0.93
C LEU A 69 11.82 2.32 0.42
N ASP A 70 12.80 3.20 0.41
CA ASP A 70 13.49 3.71 1.59
C ASP A 70 13.60 5.24 1.51
N GLU A 71 12.97 6.00 2.40
CA GLU A 71 12.92 7.48 2.31
C GLU A 71 12.32 7.94 0.97
N VAL A 72 11.09 7.50 0.68
CA VAL A 72 10.40 7.82 -0.58
C VAL A 72 9.17 8.67 -0.33
N VAL A 73 9.06 9.79 -1.03
CA VAL A 73 7.88 10.66 -0.97
C VAL A 73 7.14 10.61 -2.30
N ILE A 74 5.85 10.29 -2.24
CA ILE A 74 4.94 10.37 -3.37
C ILE A 74 3.87 11.41 -3.04
N ASP A 75 3.95 12.53 -3.74
CA ASP A 75 3.14 13.71 -3.54
C ASP A 75 2.35 14.01 -4.81
N GLY A 76 1.07 13.63 -4.86
CA GLY A 76 0.29 13.79 -6.08
C GLY A 76 0.68 12.76 -7.15
N LEU A 77 0.11 11.55 -7.10
CA LEU A 77 0.31 10.51 -8.11
C LEU A 77 -1.00 10.19 -8.80
N SER A 78 -1.11 10.49 -10.09
CA SER A 78 -2.30 10.18 -10.87
C SER A 78 -2.17 8.85 -11.61
N TYR A 79 -3.20 8.03 -11.52
CA TYR A 79 -3.40 6.85 -12.36
C TYR A 79 -4.90 6.64 -12.52
N HIS A 80 -5.34 6.25 -13.72
CA HIS A 80 -6.76 6.11 -14.04
C HIS A 80 -7.34 4.75 -13.63
N ASP A 81 -6.47 3.78 -13.34
CA ASP A 81 -6.80 2.43 -12.93
C ASP A 81 -6.13 2.14 -11.56
N LEU A 82 -5.84 0.87 -11.25
CA LEU A 82 -5.24 0.42 -10.01
C LEU A 82 -3.72 0.20 -10.11
N VAL A 83 -2.94 0.92 -9.31
CA VAL A 83 -1.50 0.61 -9.14
C VAL A 83 -1.39 -0.64 -8.28
N LEU A 84 -0.81 -1.69 -8.85
CA LEU A 84 -0.52 -2.93 -8.14
C LEU A 84 0.95 -2.96 -7.72
N ALA A 85 1.17 -2.94 -6.41
CA ALA A 85 2.47 -3.20 -5.82
C ALA A 85 2.50 -4.60 -5.20
N PHE A 86 3.56 -5.35 -5.45
CA PHE A 86 3.68 -6.76 -5.06
C PHE A 86 4.96 -7.01 -4.28
N GLY A 87 4.79 -7.36 -3.01
CA GLY A 87 5.87 -7.58 -2.05
C GLY A 87 6.85 -6.40 -1.87
N PRO A 88 6.43 -5.11 -1.95
CA PRO A 88 7.36 -4.04 -1.64
C PRO A 88 7.72 -4.06 -0.14
N LEU A 89 8.95 -3.67 0.17
CA LEU A 89 9.36 -3.34 1.54
C LEU A 89 9.41 -1.83 1.68
N LEU A 90 8.76 -1.29 2.71
CA LEU A 90 8.59 0.15 2.88
C LEU A 90 9.27 0.61 4.17
N ARG A 91 10.20 1.55 4.07
CA ARG A 91 10.75 2.27 5.20
C ARG A 91 10.70 3.75 4.91
N HIS A 92 10.09 4.50 5.81
CA HIS A 92 9.95 5.95 5.68
C HIS A 92 9.31 6.39 4.36
N VAL A 93 8.26 5.70 3.93
CA VAL A 93 7.53 6.02 2.69
C VAL A 93 6.35 6.92 3.02
N THR A 94 6.20 8.05 2.33
CA THR A 94 5.06 8.97 2.52
C THR A 94 4.24 9.05 1.25
N LEU A 95 2.93 8.83 1.37
CA LEU A 95 1.94 9.10 0.33
C LEU A 95 1.09 10.28 0.80
N ARG A 96 1.01 11.35 0.00
CA ARG A 96 0.23 12.54 0.37
C ARG A 96 -0.45 13.20 -0.81
N ASN A 97 -1.41 14.06 -0.49
CA ASN A 97 -2.28 14.72 -1.47
C ASN A 97 -3.02 13.69 -2.34
N ARG A 98 -3.47 14.09 -3.53
CA ARG A 98 -4.26 13.21 -4.39
C ARG A 98 -3.42 12.06 -4.94
N VAL A 99 -3.78 10.84 -4.54
CA VAL A 99 -3.14 9.61 -5.02
C VAL A 99 -4.20 8.73 -5.68
N GLY A 100 -3.87 8.17 -6.84
CA GLY A 100 -4.72 7.21 -7.54
C GLY A 100 -4.97 5.94 -6.72
N ALA A 101 -5.68 4.98 -7.31
CA ALA A 101 -5.98 3.74 -6.59
C ALA A 101 -4.69 2.94 -6.43
N ILE A 102 -4.42 2.47 -5.20
CA ILE A 102 -3.25 1.64 -4.90
C ILE A 102 -3.69 0.38 -4.18
N LYS A 103 -3.18 -0.77 -4.62
CA LYS A 103 -3.22 -2.03 -3.86
C LYS A 103 -1.81 -2.55 -3.66
N ILE A 104 -1.42 -2.69 -2.41
CA ILE A 104 -0.16 -3.31 -2.00
C ILE A 104 -0.46 -4.74 -1.55
N ASN A 105 0.21 -5.71 -2.14
CA ASN A 105 0.09 -7.13 -1.81
C ASN A 105 1.36 -7.58 -1.07
N ALA A 106 1.24 -8.46 -0.07
CA ALA A 106 2.41 -8.99 0.65
C ALA A 106 3.32 -9.84 -0.23
N GLU A 107 2.75 -10.58 -1.18
CA GLU A 107 3.47 -11.52 -2.03
C GLU A 107 3.94 -10.88 -3.36
N PRO A 108 5.10 -11.33 -3.89
CA PRO A 108 5.55 -10.95 -5.22
C PRO A 108 4.63 -11.52 -6.32
N HIS A 109 4.43 -10.75 -7.41
CA HIS A 109 3.61 -11.18 -8.53
C HIS A 109 4.38 -12.04 -9.52
N MET A 110 4.34 -13.35 -9.30
CA MET A 110 5.01 -14.34 -10.15
C MET A 110 4.05 -15.44 -10.60
N VAL A 111 4.24 -15.93 -11.84
CA VAL A 111 3.49 -17.06 -12.42
C VAL A 111 3.90 -18.39 -11.76
N ASP A 112 5.14 -18.48 -11.30
CA ASP A 112 5.70 -19.65 -10.63
C ASP A 112 6.10 -19.25 -9.20
N ARG A 113 5.26 -19.64 -8.24
CA ARG A 113 5.39 -19.34 -6.82
C ARG A 113 5.70 -20.63 -6.06
N SER A 114 6.95 -21.06 -6.11
CA SER A 114 7.35 -22.20 -5.28
C SER A 114 7.23 -21.83 -3.79
N PRO A 115 6.82 -22.77 -2.91
CA PRO A 115 6.73 -22.50 -1.47
C PRO A 115 8.04 -21.99 -0.86
N ALA A 116 9.19 -22.48 -1.35
CA ALA A 116 10.51 -22.04 -0.91
C ALA A 116 10.78 -20.57 -1.27
N MET A 117 10.39 -20.14 -2.48
CA MET A 117 10.51 -18.75 -2.90
C MET A 117 9.63 -17.84 -2.03
N LEU A 118 8.36 -18.19 -1.85
CA LEU A 118 7.44 -17.40 -1.01
C LEU A 118 7.94 -17.29 0.43
N ALA A 119 8.42 -18.39 1.01
CA ALA A 119 9.01 -18.42 2.35
C ALA A 119 10.24 -17.50 2.46
N ALA A 120 11.10 -17.46 1.43
CA ALA A 120 12.25 -16.56 1.43
C ALA A 120 11.84 -15.08 1.42
N PHE A 121 10.83 -14.70 0.62
CA PHE A 121 10.31 -13.33 0.62
C PHE A 121 9.64 -12.98 1.94
N ALA A 122 8.87 -13.90 2.53
CA ALA A 122 8.24 -13.71 3.84
C ALA A 122 9.28 -13.51 4.96
N ALA A 123 10.32 -14.36 5.00
CA ALA A 123 11.41 -14.24 5.97
C ALA A 123 12.14 -12.89 5.83
N ALA A 124 12.47 -12.49 4.60
CA ALA A 124 13.13 -11.21 4.34
C ALA A 124 12.24 -9.99 4.69
N ARG A 125 10.91 -10.12 4.55
CA ARG A 125 9.95 -9.10 4.96
C ARG A 125 9.86 -8.97 6.47
N ALA A 126 9.80 -10.10 7.18
CA ALA A 126 9.78 -10.14 8.64
C ALA A 126 11.06 -9.52 9.23
N GLU A 127 12.23 -9.90 8.72
CA GLU A 127 13.53 -9.33 9.13
C GLU A 127 13.58 -7.81 8.90
N PHE A 128 13.12 -7.35 7.73
CA PHE A 128 13.12 -5.93 7.40
C PHE A 128 12.24 -5.11 8.36
N TYR A 129 11.01 -5.56 8.61
CA TYR A 129 10.10 -4.81 9.48
C TYR A 129 10.44 -4.92 10.97
N ALA A 130 11.17 -5.96 11.40
CA ALA A 130 11.71 -6.03 12.76
C ALA A 130 12.71 -4.89 13.07
N ALA A 131 13.38 -4.35 12.05
CA ALA A 131 14.33 -3.24 12.17
C ALA A 131 13.75 -1.88 11.73
N THR A 132 12.45 -1.81 11.43
CA THR A 132 11.79 -0.60 10.93
C THR A 132 10.98 0.06 12.05
N ASP A 133 11.21 1.34 12.30
CA ASP A 133 10.49 2.15 13.29
C ASP A 133 9.15 2.67 12.77
N TRP A 134 9.08 3.09 11.50
CA TRP A 134 7.83 3.28 10.76
C TRP A 134 8.02 3.01 9.26
N ALA A 135 7.00 2.43 8.63
CA ALA A 135 7.09 1.92 7.27
C ALA A 135 6.46 2.88 6.26
N LEU A 136 5.23 3.29 6.55
CA LEU A 136 4.38 4.01 5.62
C LEU A 136 3.59 5.11 6.34
N ASP A 137 3.53 6.28 5.73
CA ASP A 137 2.71 7.39 6.17
C ASP A 137 1.66 7.69 5.09
N ILE A 138 0.39 7.52 5.45
CA ILE A 138 -0.76 7.82 4.61
C ILE A 138 -1.69 8.85 5.26
N SER A 139 -1.28 9.54 6.32
CA SER A 139 -2.16 10.46 7.05
C SER A 139 -2.62 11.65 6.19
N GLU A 140 -1.81 12.05 5.22
CA GLU A 140 -2.12 13.16 4.31
C GLU A 140 -2.59 12.69 2.92
N ALA A 141 -2.76 11.39 2.72
CA ALA A 141 -3.17 10.86 1.43
C ALA A 141 -4.67 11.05 1.16
N GLU A 142 -4.99 11.50 -0.06
CA GLU A 142 -6.34 11.58 -0.61
C GLU A 142 -6.50 10.53 -1.72
N PHE A 143 -6.65 9.27 -1.32
CA PHE A 143 -6.81 8.16 -2.25
C PHE A 143 -8.16 8.20 -2.98
N THR A 144 -8.16 7.67 -4.21
CA THR A 144 -9.40 7.21 -4.87
C THR A 144 -9.84 5.83 -4.35
N ALA A 145 -8.88 4.94 -4.06
CA ALA A 145 -9.05 3.68 -3.34
C ALA A 145 -7.68 3.23 -2.77
N PHE A 146 -7.69 2.50 -1.67
CA PHE A 146 -6.46 2.00 -1.05
C PHE A 146 -6.68 0.65 -0.38
N GLU A 147 -5.82 -0.32 -0.70
CA GLU A 147 -5.73 -1.61 -0.04
C GLU A 147 -4.26 -1.91 0.26
N ILE A 148 -3.99 -2.50 1.42
CA ILE A 148 -2.64 -2.87 1.81
C ILE A 148 -2.64 -4.19 2.57
N ASP A 149 -1.68 -5.03 2.22
CA ASP A 149 -1.29 -6.24 2.90
C ASP A 149 0.25 -6.32 2.93
N GLY A 150 0.81 -7.03 3.91
CA GLY A 150 2.26 -7.20 4.01
C GLY A 150 3.01 -6.15 4.83
N VAL A 151 2.32 -5.13 5.36
CA VAL A 151 2.91 -4.09 6.20
C VAL A 151 2.26 -4.13 7.57
N PRO A 152 3.01 -4.31 8.68
CA PRO A 152 2.44 -4.29 10.01
C PRO A 152 1.73 -2.96 10.30
N ALA A 153 0.47 -3.02 10.73
CA ALA A 153 -0.39 -1.83 10.90
C ALA A 153 0.17 -0.80 11.90
N GLN A 154 0.91 -1.24 12.91
CA GLN A 154 1.59 -0.37 13.88
C GLN A 154 2.73 0.46 13.26
N LEU A 155 3.24 0.07 12.09
CA LEU A 155 4.25 0.81 11.33
C LEU A 155 3.62 1.78 10.32
N ILE A 156 2.28 1.86 10.27
CA ILE A 156 1.55 2.72 9.34
C ILE A 156 0.95 3.91 10.09
N ARG A 157 1.41 5.11 9.74
CA ARG A 157 0.84 6.37 10.23
C ARG A 157 -0.42 6.71 9.44
N ARG A 158 -1.46 7.12 10.15
CA ARG A 158 -2.82 7.22 9.64
C ARG A 158 -3.49 8.52 10.05
N ASP A 159 -4.48 8.91 9.26
CA ASP A 159 -5.45 9.95 9.63
C ASP A 159 -6.55 9.34 10.50
N ARG A 160 -6.56 9.70 11.79
CA ARG A 160 -7.55 9.19 12.75
C ARG A 160 -8.98 9.51 12.37
N ASP A 161 -9.26 10.53 11.55
CA ASP A 161 -10.64 10.85 11.19
C ASP A 161 -11.17 9.99 10.03
N THR A 162 -10.29 9.51 9.16
CA THR A 162 -10.70 8.86 7.91
C THR A 162 -10.13 7.45 7.73
N GLN A 163 -9.30 7.00 8.65
CA GLN A 163 -8.57 5.74 8.54
C GLN A 163 -8.56 5.03 9.89
N ALA A 164 -8.59 3.70 9.88
CA ALA A 164 -8.63 2.87 11.08
C ALA A 164 -7.95 1.52 10.85
N VAL A 165 -7.71 0.79 11.93
CA VAL A 165 -7.22 -0.59 11.87
C VAL A 165 -8.19 -1.52 12.56
N VAL A 166 -8.44 -2.67 11.95
CA VAL A 166 -9.15 -3.78 12.57
C VAL A 166 -8.14 -4.89 12.81
N ARG A 167 -7.88 -5.17 14.08
CA ARG A 167 -6.95 -6.23 14.48
C ARG A 167 -7.55 -7.58 14.13
N ARG A 168 -6.83 -8.43 13.39
CA ARG A 168 -7.33 -9.79 13.10
C ARG A 168 -7.59 -10.57 14.39
N ALA A 169 -6.72 -10.40 15.39
CA ALA A 169 -6.84 -11.02 16.70
C ALA A 169 -8.14 -10.64 17.44
N THR A 170 -8.70 -9.44 17.19
CA THR A 170 -9.97 -9.00 17.78
C THR A 170 -11.17 -9.72 17.17
N LEU A 171 -11.04 -10.23 15.95
CA LEU A 171 -12.09 -10.95 15.23
C LEU A 171 -11.94 -12.47 15.33
N ALA A 172 -10.72 -12.96 15.50
CA ALA A 172 -10.41 -14.39 15.55
C ALA A 172 -11.25 -15.14 16.60
N GLY A 173 -11.98 -16.16 16.15
CA GLY A 173 -12.84 -16.98 17.02
C GLY A 173 -14.05 -16.24 17.60
N THR A 174 -14.41 -15.07 17.07
CA THR A 174 -15.57 -14.30 17.50
C THR A 174 -16.54 -14.05 16.35
N GLU A 175 -17.84 -14.02 16.67
CA GLU A 175 -18.89 -13.53 15.77
C GLU A 175 -19.04 -12.00 15.87
N ARG A 176 -18.00 -11.26 16.29
CA ARG A 176 -18.10 -9.80 16.49
C ARG A 176 -18.43 -9.06 15.20
N HIS A 177 -17.98 -9.55 14.05
CA HIS A 177 -18.35 -8.95 12.76
C HIS A 177 -19.86 -9.05 12.49
N ASN A 178 -20.57 -10.05 13.04
CA ASN A 178 -22.04 -10.14 12.95
C ASN A 178 -22.79 -9.03 13.72
N THR A 179 -22.08 -8.27 14.56
CA THR A 179 -22.65 -7.11 15.27
C THR A 179 -22.64 -5.82 14.43
N ILE A 180 -21.95 -5.86 13.28
CA ILE A 180 -21.91 -4.73 12.34
C ILE A 180 -23.32 -4.55 11.75
N PRO A 181 -23.94 -3.37 11.86
CA PRO A 181 -25.28 -3.15 11.37
C PRO A 181 -25.33 -3.16 9.83
N ALA A 182 -26.43 -3.63 9.25
CA ALA A 182 -26.59 -3.80 7.80
C ALA A 182 -26.35 -2.53 6.96
N TRP A 183 -26.55 -1.33 7.52
CA TRP A 183 -26.25 -0.08 6.79
C TRP A 183 -24.74 0.11 6.55
N ASN A 184 -23.91 -0.56 7.35
CA ASN A 184 -22.45 -0.58 7.29
C ASN A 184 -21.93 -1.83 6.54
N GLU A 185 -22.70 -2.31 5.55
CA GLU A 185 -22.38 -3.46 4.70
C GLU A 185 -20.99 -3.38 4.05
N HIS A 186 -20.53 -2.18 3.69
CA HIS A 186 -19.27 -2.02 2.96
C HIS A 186 -18.09 -2.48 3.81
N TRP A 187 -18.00 -2.00 5.05
CA TRP A 187 -16.91 -2.41 5.92
C TRP A 187 -17.07 -3.84 6.43
N SER A 188 -18.31 -4.34 6.60
CA SER A 188 -18.53 -5.77 6.89
C SER A 188 -17.91 -6.64 5.79
N ASN A 189 -18.22 -6.34 4.53
CA ASN A 189 -17.70 -7.10 3.39
C ASN A 189 -16.18 -7.00 3.26
N VAL A 190 -15.59 -5.81 3.50
CA VAL A 190 -14.12 -5.63 3.48
C VAL A 190 -13.46 -6.48 4.57
N ILE A 191 -14.04 -6.50 5.77
CA ILE A 191 -13.53 -7.29 6.89
C ILE A 191 -13.68 -8.79 6.61
N GLU A 192 -14.84 -9.24 6.14
CA GLU A 192 -15.11 -10.63 5.79
C GLU A 192 -14.15 -11.13 4.72
N LEU A 193 -13.99 -10.39 3.62
CA LEU A 193 -13.05 -10.73 2.56
C LEU A 193 -11.61 -10.81 3.09
N ALA A 194 -11.19 -9.85 3.91
CA ALA A 194 -9.86 -9.88 4.49
C ALA A 194 -9.67 -11.06 5.45
N LEU A 195 -10.71 -11.51 6.16
CA LEU A 195 -10.68 -12.70 7.03
C LEU A 195 -10.61 -14.02 6.25
N GLU A 196 -11.17 -14.06 5.03
CA GLU A 196 -11.07 -15.21 4.13
C GLU A 196 -9.66 -15.37 3.54
N ASP A 197 -8.92 -14.28 3.40
CA ASP A 197 -7.52 -14.30 2.98
C ASP A 197 -6.61 -14.88 4.08
N ASP A 198 -5.61 -15.69 3.69
CA ASP A 198 -4.61 -16.31 4.59
C ASP A 198 -3.53 -15.31 5.06
N SER A 199 -3.88 -14.03 5.16
CA SER A 199 -2.97 -12.98 5.63
C SER A 199 -2.89 -12.98 7.15
N GLU A 200 -1.67 -12.79 7.67
CA GLU A 200 -1.39 -12.56 9.09
C GLU A 200 -1.51 -11.08 9.51
N TYR A 201 -1.69 -10.17 8.54
CA TYR A 201 -1.66 -8.72 8.79
C TYR A 201 -3.02 -8.16 9.18
N ASP A 202 -3.00 -7.18 10.09
CA ASP A 202 -4.19 -6.42 10.46
C ASP A 202 -4.78 -5.65 9.27
N ILE A 203 -6.09 -5.40 9.33
CA ILE A 203 -6.85 -4.81 8.22
C ILE A 203 -6.80 -3.29 8.36
N VAL A 204 -6.21 -2.60 7.37
CA VAL A 204 -6.18 -1.13 7.32
C VAL A 204 -7.38 -0.64 6.52
N LEU A 205 -8.28 0.09 7.18
CA LEU A 205 -9.45 0.70 6.58
C LEU A 205 -9.15 2.15 6.20
N VAL A 206 -9.45 2.54 4.97
CA VAL A 206 -9.24 3.90 4.47
C VAL A 206 -10.52 4.39 3.79
N ALA A 207 -11.16 5.42 4.32
CA ALA A 207 -12.23 6.12 3.63
C ALA A 207 -11.60 7.05 2.56
N PRO A 208 -11.74 6.75 1.25
CA PRO A 208 -11.07 7.51 0.19
C PRO A 208 -11.62 8.94 0.09
N LYS A 209 -10.80 9.93 0.43
CA LYS A 209 -11.18 11.37 0.40
C LYS A 209 -11.57 11.86 -0.99
N ALA A 210 -11.09 11.20 -2.06
CA ALA A 210 -11.45 11.54 -3.43
C ALA A 210 -12.80 10.94 -3.90
N ALA A 211 -13.46 10.11 -3.10
CA ALA A 211 -14.77 9.56 -3.43
C ALA A 211 -15.89 10.63 -3.40
N PRO A 212 -17.04 10.39 -4.07
CA PRO A 212 -18.19 11.28 -3.98
C PRO A 212 -18.57 11.57 -2.53
N LYS A 213 -18.86 12.85 -2.21
CA LYS A 213 -19.08 13.35 -0.84
C LYS A 213 -20.03 12.50 0.02
N ARG A 214 -21.12 11.97 -0.58
CA ARG A 214 -22.07 11.09 0.12
C ARG A 214 -21.44 9.74 0.48
N THR A 215 -20.70 9.15 -0.45
CA THR A 215 -19.98 7.89 -0.24
C THR A 215 -18.90 8.07 0.81
N PHE A 216 -18.05 9.10 0.68
CA PHE A 216 -17.00 9.40 1.66
C PHE A 216 -17.56 9.53 3.08
N ARG A 217 -18.65 10.28 3.27
CA ARG A 217 -19.32 10.41 4.58
C ARG A 217 -19.84 9.06 5.10
N LYS A 218 -20.53 8.27 4.28
CA LYS A 218 -21.01 6.93 4.66
C LYS A 218 -19.85 6.06 5.17
N LEU A 219 -18.69 6.13 4.52
CA LEU A 219 -17.51 5.35 4.90
C LEU A 219 -16.88 5.83 6.21
N VAL A 220 -16.78 7.14 6.42
CA VAL A 220 -16.31 7.73 7.68
C VAL A 220 -17.26 7.36 8.83
N ASP A 221 -18.58 7.52 8.63
CA ASP A 221 -19.59 7.12 9.63
C ASP A 221 -19.50 5.62 9.93
N GLY A 222 -19.22 4.79 8.91
CA GLY A 222 -18.98 3.36 9.06
C GLY A 222 -17.73 3.04 9.89
N ILE A 223 -16.63 3.77 9.70
CA ILE A 223 -15.42 3.62 10.53
C ILE A 223 -15.73 4.00 11.98
N GLN A 224 -16.45 5.10 12.20
CA GLN A 224 -16.84 5.52 13.56
C GLN A 224 -17.71 4.46 14.23
N ASN A 225 -18.67 3.89 13.50
CA ASN A 225 -19.49 2.80 14.00
C ASN A 225 -18.66 1.57 14.42
N LEU A 226 -17.63 1.19 13.64
CA LEU A 226 -16.73 0.09 14.03
C LEU A 226 -15.93 0.40 15.30
N ARG A 227 -15.55 1.66 15.51
CA ARG A 227 -14.88 2.09 16.75
C ARG A 227 -15.81 2.03 17.94
N ASP A 228 -17.04 2.48 17.79
CA ASP A 228 -18.06 2.44 18.86
C ASP A 228 -18.38 0.99 19.28
N LEU A 229 -18.28 0.04 18.34
CA LEU A 229 -18.40 -1.40 18.59
C LEU A 229 -17.12 -2.05 19.17
N GLY A 230 -16.02 -1.30 19.27
CA GLY A 230 -14.72 -1.83 19.70
C GLY A 230 -14.11 -2.84 18.72
N ILE A 231 -14.46 -2.73 17.44
CA ILE A 231 -13.90 -3.55 16.33
C ILE A 231 -12.69 -2.87 15.71
N ALA A 232 -12.73 -1.54 15.56
CA ALA A 232 -11.67 -0.76 14.94
C ALA A 232 -10.97 0.16 15.93
N GLU A 233 -9.66 0.35 15.73
CA GLU A 233 -8.77 1.22 16.49
C GLU A 233 -8.42 2.47 15.68
N PRO A 234 -8.28 3.64 16.32
CA PRO A 234 -7.79 4.86 15.65
C PRO A 234 -6.29 4.77 15.33
N ASP A 235 -5.51 4.12 16.21
CA ASP A 235 -4.07 3.86 16.11
C ASP A 235 -3.77 2.39 16.39
#